data_AF-Q6N6T7-F1
#
_entry.id   AF-Q6N6T7-F1
#
_cell.length_a   1.000
_cell.length_b   1.000
_cell.length_c   1.000
_cell.angle_alpha   90.00
_cell.angle_beta   90.00
_cell.angle_gamma   90.00
#
_symmetry.space_group_name_H-M   'P 1'
#
loop_
_entity.id
_entity.type
_entity.pdbx_description
1 polymer ?
#
loop_
_entity_poly.entity_id
_entity_poly.type
_entity_poly.pdbx_seq_one_letter_code
_entity_poly.pdbx_strand_id
1 'polypeptide(L)'
;MTPEALSFWTQADKPFLFLAACIELTNALAYGPGYVCGLPCSWDGSCSGAQHLCAATRSEDAWKVNLIGNDEVHDLYTIVGNAAKQSMARDTDPMVSTILAYEGDWRKVFKRNTMTTFYGSKGFGMAQQHMDDLMEPLSREVMQKKRAKHPFGQTRKEHHAASRLLAAHAAAAIKGEIPLAIKAMEFIQKLSAMMAHEGKPLEWTTPIGLPWSNRYHDPVTERVNLWMHDHGVRRPFRPVVADGYKKTINKNHSVNGSAPNFVHACDAAHLLRTVNAARAEGITQFALVHDSFGSLPSHAARFRQIIREEFVRMYEEHDVLTEVLEQAKCDLDEHNDKLSALVDMRADLTGKLNIKEVLNAEYAFAYPKLSEPDTKGEYADGKYKTEGTATEDYTERFQEEIQKVADDNFPGKKNVHLPWKETKEGDIAFIFKNPKKKPILTDSRGKPLKEGTVIRGGSKIRIAGVIAAWEKGAKRGVSLWPDAVRVIKLSEGFDANAAFGAAEDGFNADDYEPTNFGNDGEDADNDADDAEAGDDAFKL
;
A
#
# COMPACT_ATOMS: atom_id res chain seq x y z
N MET A 1 5.62 29.64 7.78
CA MET A 1 4.86 28.39 8.04
C MET A 1 4.22 28.54 9.41
N THR A 2 2.88 28.46 9.53
CA THR A 2 2.20 28.66 10.83
C THR A 2 2.37 27.44 11.74
N PRO A 3 2.22 27.57 13.07
CA PRO A 3 2.27 26.44 14.00
C PRO A 3 1.26 25.32 13.68
N GLU A 4 0.10 25.67 13.15
CA GLU A 4 -0.95 24.71 12.77
C GLU A 4 -0.60 23.98 11.47
N ALA A 5 0.08 24.66 10.53
CA ALA A 5 0.63 24.00 9.35
C ALA A 5 1.72 22.99 9.77
N LEU A 6 2.58 23.37 10.72
CA LEU A 6 3.60 22.48 11.28
C LEU A 6 2.98 21.26 11.96
N SER A 7 1.88 21.43 12.70
CA SER A 7 1.15 20.33 13.34
C SER A 7 0.48 19.38 12.34
N PHE A 8 0.09 19.84 11.15
CA PHE A 8 -0.63 19.03 10.17
C PHE A 8 0.31 18.10 9.38
N TRP A 9 1.31 18.64 8.67
CA TRP A 9 2.14 17.80 7.78
C TRP A 9 3.05 16.84 8.54
N THR A 10 3.38 17.16 9.80
CA THR A 10 4.19 16.28 10.67
C THR A 10 3.46 15.02 11.11
N GLN A 11 2.12 14.96 10.98
CA GLN A 11 1.32 13.77 11.29
C GLN A 11 1.27 12.75 10.14
N ALA A 12 1.70 13.12 8.93
CA ALA A 12 1.70 12.20 7.80
C ALA A 12 2.75 11.08 7.98
N ASP A 13 2.47 9.90 7.42
CA ASP A 13 3.38 8.74 7.47
C ASP A 13 4.80 9.04 6.94
N LYS A 14 4.88 9.91 5.93
CA LYS A 14 6.12 10.39 5.30
C LYS A 14 6.13 11.92 5.34
N PRO A 15 6.45 12.54 6.49
CA PRO A 15 6.13 13.94 6.73
C PRO A 15 6.85 14.89 5.77
N PHE A 16 8.13 14.65 5.49
CA PHE A 16 8.90 15.49 4.55
C PHE A 16 8.48 15.33 3.09
N LEU A 17 8.11 14.11 2.66
CA LEU A 17 7.59 13.88 1.30
C LEU A 17 6.21 14.54 1.13
N PHE A 18 5.36 14.44 2.16
CA PHE A 18 4.06 15.09 2.16
C PHE A 18 4.19 16.62 2.13
N LEU A 19 5.10 17.18 2.92
CA LEU A 19 5.39 18.62 2.88
C LEU A 19 5.85 19.08 1.49
N ALA A 20 6.75 18.32 0.84
CA ALA A 20 7.19 18.63 -0.52
C ALA A 20 6.03 18.62 -1.52
N ALA A 21 5.12 17.63 -1.42
CA ALA A 21 3.91 17.57 -2.23
C ALA A 21 2.96 18.75 -1.98
N CYS A 22 2.80 19.18 -0.73
CA CYS A 22 2.00 20.36 -0.40
C CYS A 22 2.57 21.64 -1.05
N ILE A 23 3.90 21.82 -1.04
CA ILE A 23 4.56 22.98 -1.65
C ILE A 23 4.32 22.99 -3.16
N GLU A 24 4.57 21.87 -3.84
CA GLU A 24 4.39 21.75 -5.28
C GLU A 24 2.94 21.91 -5.72
N LEU A 25 1.99 21.34 -4.96
CA LEU A 25 0.57 21.52 -5.22
C LEU A 25 0.15 22.99 -5.05
N THR A 26 0.65 23.68 -4.02
CA THR A 26 0.34 25.10 -3.80
C THR A 26 0.85 25.95 -4.96
N ASN A 27 2.07 25.70 -5.41
CA ASN A 27 2.65 26.40 -6.55
C ASN A 27 1.88 26.11 -7.85
N ALA A 28 1.50 24.85 -8.08
CA ALA A 28 0.72 24.44 -9.25
C ALA A 28 -0.67 25.10 -9.28
N LEU A 29 -1.35 25.18 -8.13
CA LEU A 29 -2.66 25.84 -8.03
C LEU A 29 -2.56 27.36 -8.22
N ALA A 30 -1.47 27.98 -7.77
CA ALA A 30 -1.25 29.42 -7.95
C ALA A 30 -0.87 29.79 -9.39
N TYR A 31 -0.11 28.94 -10.08
CA TYR A 31 0.37 29.20 -11.44
C TYR A 31 -0.60 28.70 -12.52
N GLY A 32 -1.30 27.58 -12.29
CA GLY A 32 -2.19 26.94 -13.26
C GLY A 32 -1.52 25.86 -14.12
N PRO A 33 -2.19 25.39 -15.20
CA PRO A 33 -1.79 24.20 -15.97
C PRO A 33 -0.37 24.22 -16.59
N GLY A 34 0.24 25.38 -16.76
CA GLY A 34 1.60 25.52 -17.28
C GLY A 34 2.72 25.33 -16.23
N TYR A 35 2.38 24.99 -14.98
CA TYR A 35 3.36 24.84 -13.92
C TYR A 35 4.31 23.66 -14.17
N VAL A 36 5.61 23.94 -14.14
CA VAL A 36 6.65 22.92 -14.29
C VAL A 36 6.95 22.29 -12.92
N CYS A 37 6.26 21.21 -12.61
CA CYS A 37 6.45 20.45 -11.36
C CYS A 37 7.70 19.56 -11.42
N GLY A 38 8.58 19.68 -10.43
CA GLY A 38 9.82 18.90 -10.32
C GLY A 38 9.74 17.69 -9.37
N LEU A 39 8.61 17.49 -8.69
CA LEU A 39 8.46 16.43 -7.70
C LEU A 39 8.00 15.12 -8.35
N PRO A 40 8.79 14.03 -8.23
CA PRO A 40 8.40 12.74 -8.81
C PRO A 40 7.19 12.15 -8.07
N CYS A 41 6.25 11.63 -8.83
CA CYS A 41 5.21 10.73 -8.34
C CYS A 41 5.74 9.30 -8.42
N SER A 42 5.68 8.57 -7.30
CA SER A 42 6.19 7.20 -7.19
C SER A 42 5.07 6.17 -7.02
N TRP A 43 5.26 5.01 -7.62
CA TRP A 43 4.36 3.86 -7.53
C TRP A 43 5.10 2.62 -7.08
N ASP A 44 4.60 1.98 -6.02
CA ASP A 44 5.24 0.84 -5.37
C ASP A 44 4.55 -0.48 -5.76
N GLY A 45 5.34 -1.55 -5.86
CA GLY A 45 4.84 -2.92 -5.96
C GLY A 45 4.06 -3.35 -4.71
N SER A 46 2.92 -4.02 -4.90
CA SER A 46 2.12 -4.60 -3.82
C SER A 46 2.74 -5.92 -3.36
N CYS A 47 3.88 -5.83 -2.65
CA CYS A 47 4.75 -6.97 -2.31
C CYS A 47 5.43 -7.57 -3.55
N SER A 48 6.41 -6.85 -4.12
CA SER A 48 7.08 -7.20 -5.38
C SER A 48 7.54 -8.65 -5.48
N GLY A 49 8.21 -9.19 -4.46
CA GLY A 49 8.64 -10.58 -4.50
C GLY A 49 7.51 -11.60 -4.69
N ALA A 50 6.35 -11.35 -4.07
CA ALA A 50 5.16 -12.17 -4.29
C ALA A 50 4.56 -11.94 -5.69
N GLN A 51 4.54 -10.70 -6.18
CA GLN A 51 4.07 -10.38 -7.54
C GLN A 51 4.87 -11.15 -8.61
N HIS A 52 6.21 -11.11 -8.53
CA HIS A 52 7.08 -11.83 -9.46
C HIS A 52 6.91 -13.34 -9.39
N LEU A 53 6.79 -13.91 -8.19
CA LEU A 53 6.58 -15.35 -8.04
C LEU A 53 5.18 -15.79 -8.50
N CYS A 54 4.14 -15.01 -8.24
CA CYS A 54 2.80 -15.27 -8.76
C CYS A 54 2.76 -15.20 -10.29
N ALA A 55 3.44 -14.21 -10.89
CA ALA A 55 3.52 -14.08 -12.34
C ALA A 55 4.31 -15.22 -13.00
N ALA A 56 5.46 -15.60 -12.41
CA ALA A 56 6.30 -16.72 -12.88
C ALA A 56 5.57 -18.07 -12.81
N THR A 57 4.71 -18.25 -11.80
CA THR A 57 3.93 -19.49 -11.61
C THR A 57 2.54 -19.43 -12.21
N ARG A 58 2.13 -18.32 -12.84
CA ARG A 58 0.74 -18.09 -13.27
C ARG A 58 -0.28 -18.36 -12.15
N SER A 59 0.03 -17.98 -10.91
CA SER A 59 -0.79 -18.30 -9.74
C SER A 59 -2.13 -17.57 -9.77
N GLU A 60 -3.21 -18.28 -9.49
CA GLU A 60 -4.56 -17.70 -9.30
C GLU A 60 -4.63 -16.79 -8.06
N ASP A 61 -3.70 -16.92 -7.10
CA ASP A 61 -3.62 -16.04 -5.91
C ASP A 61 -3.04 -14.65 -6.21
N ALA A 62 -2.74 -14.35 -7.48
CA ALA A 62 -2.18 -13.08 -7.93
C ALA A 62 -3.07 -11.85 -7.62
N TRP A 63 -4.39 -12.04 -7.44
CA TRP A 63 -5.29 -10.97 -6.98
C TRP A 63 -4.91 -10.45 -5.58
N LYS A 64 -4.35 -11.31 -4.70
CA LYS A 64 -3.95 -10.93 -3.33
C LYS A 64 -2.80 -9.91 -3.32
N VAL A 65 -2.08 -9.80 -4.44
CA VAL A 65 -0.98 -8.86 -4.70
C VAL A 65 -1.31 -7.89 -5.84
N ASN A 66 -2.61 -7.69 -6.09
CA ASN A 66 -3.16 -6.70 -7.02
C ASN A 66 -2.73 -6.88 -8.49
N LEU A 67 -2.31 -8.08 -8.91
CA LEU A 67 -1.99 -8.36 -10.31
C LEU A 67 -3.23 -8.67 -11.19
N ILE A 68 -4.40 -8.75 -10.58
CA ILE A 68 -5.69 -8.93 -11.26
C ILE A 68 -6.54 -7.71 -10.99
N GLY A 69 -7.24 -7.20 -12.01
CA GLY A 69 -8.17 -6.08 -11.89
C GLY A 69 -9.29 -6.39 -10.90
N ASN A 70 -9.48 -5.52 -9.92
CA ASN A 70 -10.52 -5.62 -8.89
C ASN A 70 -11.00 -4.22 -8.52
N ASP A 71 -12.23 -4.11 -8.03
CA ASP A 71 -12.81 -2.83 -7.60
C ASP A 71 -12.14 -2.27 -6.33
N GLU A 72 -11.63 -3.16 -5.47
CA GLU A 72 -10.96 -2.81 -4.22
C GLU A 72 -9.47 -3.18 -4.21
N VAL A 73 -8.68 -2.42 -3.43
CA VAL A 73 -7.27 -2.75 -3.21
C VAL A 73 -7.13 -3.89 -2.22
N HIS A 74 -6.42 -4.93 -2.64
CA HIS A 74 -6.09 -6.06 -1.80
C HIS A 74 -4.80 -5.82 -1.03
N ASP A 75 -4.78 -6.31 0.20
CA ASP A 75 -3.67 -6.13 1.13
C ASP A 75 -3.25 -7.46 1.72
N LEU A 76 -2.25 -8.09 1.07
CA LEU A 76 -1.70 -9.38 1.47
C LEU A 76 -1.35 -9.45 2.96
N TYR A 77 -0.87 -8.35 3.55
CA TYR A 77 -0.50 -8.31 4.97
C TYR A 77 -1.70 -8.50 5.90
N THR A 78 -2.86 -7.92 5.55
CA THR A 78 -4.11 -8.14 6.30
C THR A 78 -4.64 -9.55 6.08
N ILE A 79 -4.58 -10.06 4.84
CA ILE A 79 -5.00 -11.43 4.52
C ILE A 79 -4.20 -12.44 5.35
N VAL A 80 -2.87 -12.35 5.32
CA VAL A 80 -1.98 -13.19 6.11
C VAL A 80 -2.20 -13.00 7.60
N GLY A 81 -2.38 -11.77 8.08
CA GLY A 81 -2.64 -11.51 9.49
C GLY A 81 -3.93 -12.16 10.00
N ASN A 82 -5.00 -12.11 9.19
CA ASN A 82 -6.26 -12.78 9.49
C ASN A 82 -6.11 -14.31 9.46
N ALA A 83 -5.42 -14.85 8.46
CA ALA A 83 -5.16 -16.29 8.35
C ALA A 83 -4.31 -16.81 9.53
N ALA A 84 -3.27 -16.06 9.93
CA ALA A 84 -2.46 -16.38 11.10
C ALA A 84 -3.28 -16.36 12.39
N LYS A 85 -4.18 -15.38 12.54
CA LYS A 85 -5.11 -15.30 13.68
C LYS A 85 -6.06 -16.50 13.73
N GLN A 86 -6.61 -16.91 12.59
CA GLN A 86 -7.45 -18.10 12.50
C GLN A 86 -6.67 -19.39 12.80
N SER A 87 -5.42 -19.47 12.35
CA SER A 87 -4.51 -20.58 12.65
C SER A 87 -4.22 -20.66 14.15
N MET A 88 -3.87 -19.54 14.79
CA MET A 88 -3.67 -19.43 16.23
C MET A 88 -4.92 -19.83 17.03
N ALA A 89 -6.12 -19.46 16.58
CA ALA A 89 -7.36 -19.80 17.27
C ALA A 89 -7.63 -21.32 17.37
N ARG A 90 -6.91 -22.14 16.59
CA ARG A 90 -6.98 -23.61 16.61
C ARG A 90 -5.83 -24.25 17.37
N ASP A 91 -4.84 -23.47 17.81
CA ASP A 91 -3.69 -23.94 18.55
C ASP A 91 -4.01 -24.07 20.04
N THR A 92 -3.57 -25.16 20.66
CA THR A 92 -3.82 -25.48 22.07
C THR A 92 -2.71 -25.02 23.01
N ASP A 93 -1.62 -24.44 22.48
CA ASP A 93 -0.55 -23.89 23.32
C ASP A 93 -1.09 -22.76 24.23
N PRO A 94 -0.88 -22.83 25.55
CA PRO A 94 -1.38 -21.81 26.49
C PRO A 94 -0.91 -20.39 26.17
N MET A 95 0.27 -20.26 25.58
CA MET A 95 0.83 -18.96 25.17
C MET A 95 0.03 -18.35 24.02
N VAL A 96 -0.58 -19.15 23.15
CA VAL A 96 -1.40 -18.65 22.03
C VAL A 96 -2.65 -17.94 22.53
N SER A 97 -3.28 -18.44 23.59
CA SER A 97 -4.40 -17.74 24.25
C SER A 97 -3.98 -16.34 24.75
N THR A 98 -2.76 -16.23 25.29
CA THR A 98 -2.19 -14.94 25.72
C THR A 98 -1.90 -14.03 24.53
N ILE A 99 -1.38 -14.59 23.43
CA ILE A 99 -1.13 -13.85 22.19
C ILE A 99 -2.42 -13.30 21.60
N LEU A 100 -3.48 -14.12 21.51
CA LEU A 100 -4.77 -13.73 20.93
C LEU A 100 -5.51 -12.67 21.76
N ALA A 101 -5.24 -12.59 23.07
CA ALA A 101 -5.75 -11.54 23.94
C ALA A 101 -5.12 -10.16 23.67
N TYR A 102 -4.06 -10.08 22.86
CA TYR A 102 -3.45 -8.82 22.48
C TYR A 102 -4.34 -8.04 21.50
N GLU A 103 -4.83 -6.88 21.97
CA GLU A 103 -5.57 -5.90 21.16
C GLU A 103 -4.61 -5.02 20.34
N GLY A 104 -3.93 -5.63 19.37
CA GLY A 104 -3.05 -4.93 18.44
C GLY A 104 -3.45 -5.08 16.98
N ASP A 105 -2.80 -4.30 16.12
CA ASP A 105 -2.97 -4.40 14.67
C ASP A 105 -2.20 -5.60 14.11
N TRP A 106 -2.93 -6.69 13.82
CA TRP A 106 -2.38 -7.91 13.26
C TRP A 106 -1.76 -7.73 11.87
N ARG A 107 -2.25 -6.76 11.08
CA ARG A 107 -1.61 -6.40 9.80
C ARG A 107 -0.19 -5.91 10.07
N LYS A 108 -0.02 -4.99 11.02
CA LYS A 108 1.30 -4.45 11.40
C LYS A 108 2.22 -5.53 11.97
N VAL A 109 1.69 -6.43 12.81
CA VAL A 109 2.46 -7.53 13.41
C VAL A 109 3.04 -8.46 12.34
N PHE A 110 2.27 -8.82 11.31
CA PHE A 110 2.69 -9.79 10.30
C PHE A 110 3.25 -9.18 9.01
N LYS A 111 3.20 -7.85 8.86
CA LYS A 111 3.70 -7.13 7.67
C LYS A 111 5.15 -7.49 7.34
N ARG A 112 6.08 -7.33 8.28
CA ARG A 112 7.52 -7.55 8.02
C ARG A 112 7.82 -9.01 7.71
N ASN A 113 7.19 -9.95 8.40
CA ASN A 113 7.34 -11.38 8.11
C ASN A 113 6.88 -11.69 6.69
N THR A 114 5.70 -11.22 6.31
CA THR A 114 5.13 -11.42 4.97
C THR A 114 6.05 -10.82 3.91
N MET A 115 6.45 -9.56 4.06
CA MET A 115 7.36 -8.88 3.13
C MET A 115 8.68 -9.62 2.95
N THR A 116 9.29 -10.07 4.05
CA THR A 116 10.64 -10.66 4.01
C THR A 116 10.66 -12.15 3.67
N THR A 117 9.51 -12.82 3.63
CA THR A 117 9.43 -14.25 3.30
C THR A 117 9.91 -14.49 1.88
N PHE A 118 9.44 -13.69 0.93
CA PHE A 118 9.82 -13.77 -0.48
C PHE A 118 11.29 -13.36 -0.73
N TYR A 119 11.95 -12.83 0.29
CA TYR A 119 13.38 -12.54 0.34
C TYR A 119 14.16 -13.47 1.29
N GLY A 120 13.59 -14.64 1.62
CA GLY A 120 14.32 -15.76 2.24
C GLY A 120 14.27 -15.78 3.76
N SER A 121 13.48 -14.91 4.39
CA SER A 121 13.22 -14.99 5.83
C SER A 121 12.49 -16.28 6.17
N LYS A 122 13.03 -17.03 7.15
CA LYS A 122 12.47 -18.28 7.67
C LYS A 122 12.07 -18.09 9.13
N GLY A 123 11.53 -19.13 9.77
CA GLY A 123 10.99 -19.08 11.14
C GLY A 123 11.90 -18.43 12.19
N PHE A 124 13.22 -18.65 12.14
CA PHE A 124 14.17 -17.99 13.05
C PHE A 124 14.25 -16.47 12.81
N GLY A 125 14.42 -16.05 11.55
CA GLY A 125 14.46 -14.64 11.17
C GLY A 125 13.14 -13.93 11.47
N MET A 126 12.02 -14.57 11.16
CA MET A 126 10.67 -14.13 11.51
C MET A 126 10.47 -13.94 13.02
N ALA A 127 10.96 -14.88 13.84
CA ALA A 127 10.87 -14.74 15.29
C ALA A 127 11.71 -13.56 15.79
N GLN A 128 12.89 -13.33 15.21
CA GLN A 128 13.71 -12.16 15.55
C GLN A 128 13.02 -10.84 15.14
N GLN A 129 12.34 -10.82 13.98
CA GLN A 129 11.55 -9.66 13.56
C GLN A 129 10.44 -9.33 14.57
N HIS A 130 9.71 -10.33 15.08
CA HIS A 130 8.74 -10.09 16.15
C HIS A 130 9.39 -9.62 17.46
N MET A 131 10.59 -10.08 17.79
CA MET A 131 11.33 -9.55 18.94
C MET A 131 11.61 -8.05 18.77
N ASP A 132 12.07 -7.63 17.60
CA ASP A 132 12.50 -6.25 17.32
C ASP A 132 11.31 -5.30 17.11
N ASP A 133 10.26 -5.75 16.42
CA ASP A 133 9.14 -4.91 15.97
C ASP A 133 7.97 -4.89 16.97
N LEU A 134 7.83 -5.94 17.80
CA LEU A 134 6.70 -6.08 18.73
C LEU A 134 7.17 -6.17 20.18
N MET A 135 8.05 -7.10 20.53
CA MET A 135 8.41 -7.36 21.93
C MET A 135 9.25 -6.23 22.55
N GLU A 136 10.27 -5.75 21.83
CA GLU A 136 11.14 -4.70 22.34
C GLU A 136 10.43 -3.34 22.47
N PRO A 137 9.62 -2.89 21.48
CA PRO A 137 8.80 -1.68 21.63
C PRO A 137 7.82 -1.76 22.79
N LEU A 138 7.10 -2.88 22.97
CA LEU A 138 6.20 -3.09 24.11
C LEU A 138 6.96 -3.09 25.44
N SER A 139 8.17 -3.63 25.48
CA SER A 139 9.03 -3.58 26.66
C SER A 139 9.47 -2.15 26.98
N ARG A 140 9.79 -1.34 25.96
CA ARG A 140 10.09 0.09 26.13
C ARG A 140 8.88 0.88 26.63
N GLU A 141 7.67 0.58 26.17
CA GLU A 141 6.44 1.21 26.68
C GLU A 141 6.23 0.95 28.18
N VAL A 142 6.56 -0.27 28.64
CA VAL A 142 6.51 -0.62 30.06
C VAL A 142 7.56 0.15 30.85
N MET A 143 8.80 0.25 30.35
CA MET A 143 9.86 1.06 30.97
C MET A 143 9.49 2.54 31.04
N GLN A 144 8.81 3.06 30.02
CA GLN A 144 8.32 4.44 29.94
C GLN A 144 7.05 4.68 30.77
N LYS A 145 6.54 3.66 31.49
CA LYS A 145 5.28 3.72 32.26
C LYS A 145 4.05 4.07 31.42
N LYS A 146 4.10 3.92 30.09
CA LYS A 146 2.94 4.06 29.20
C LYS A 146 2.02 2.85 29.28
N ARG A 147 2.56 1.70 29.69
CA ARG A 147 1.85 0.43 29.86
C ARG A 147 2.24 -0.20 31.19
N ALA A 148 1.26 -0.80 31.89
CA ALA A 148 1.49 -1.38 33.22
C ALA A 148 2.31 -2.69 33.17
N LYS A 149 2.04 -3.56 32.19
CA LYS A 149 2.68 -4.87 32.03
C LYS A 149 2.84 -5.22 30.55
N HIS A 150 3.86 -6.01 30.25
CA HIS A 150 4.07 -6.51 28.90
C HIS A 150 2.99 -7.57 28.56
N PRO A 151 2.32 -7.50 27.39
CA PRO A 151 1.21 -8.39 27.05
C PRO A 151 1.59 -9.89 26.95
N PHE A 152 2.83 -10.17 26.54
CA PHE A 152 3.29 -11.54 26.24
C PHE A 152 4.23 -12.10 27.33
N GLY A 153 3.98 -11.78 28.59
CA GLY A 153 4.80 -12.23 29.72
C GLY A 153 5.86 -11.22 30.18
N GLN A 154 6.46 -11.47 31.34
CA GLN A 154 7.39 -10.55 32.01
C GLN A 154 8.86 -10.86 31.72
N THR A 155 9.16 -12.08 31.30
CA THR A 155 10.52 -12.56 31.09
C THR A 155 10.88 -12.55 29.61
N ARG A 156 12.16 -12.36 29.32
CA ARG A 156 12.69 -12.45 27.95
C ARG A 156 12.46 -13.84 27.33
N LYS A 157 12.42 -14.91 28.14
CA LYS A 157 12.14 -16.27 27.67
C LYS A 157 10.71 -16.40 27.12
N GLU A 158 9.72 -15.80 27.78
CA GLU A 158 8.33 -15.77 27.32
C GLU A 158 8.20 -14.96 26.03
N HIS A 159 8.92 -13.83 25.91
CA HIS A 159 8.95 -13.03 24.67
C HIS A 159 9.49 -13.84 23.49
N HIS A 160 10.57 -14.60 23.71
CA HIS A 160 11.11 -15.52 22.69
C HIS A 160 10.17 -16.69 22.39
N ALA A 161 9.38 -17.17 23.35
CA ALA A 161 8.38 -18.20 23.11
C ALA A 161 7.23 -17.66 22.24
N ALA A 162 6.65 -16.51 22.60
CA ALA A 162 5.60 -15.88 21.80
C ALA A 162 6.07 -15.54 20.38
N SER A 163 7.28 -14.99 20.24
CA SER A 163 7.82 -14.63 18.93
C SER A 163 8.01 -15.85 18.02
N ARG A 164 8.39 -17.01 18.57
CA ARG A 164 8.49 -18.26 17.81
C ARG A 164 7.13 -18.81 17.37
N LEU A 165 6.13 -18.74 18.25
CA LEU A 165 4.76 -19.15 17.91
C LEU A 165 4.17 -18.24 16.82
N LEU A 166 4.28 -16.92 16.99
CA LEU A 166 3.88 -15.95 15.97
C LEU A 166 4.57 -16.23 14.62
N ALA A 167 5.88 -16.48 14.62
CA ALA A 167 6.62 -16.82 13.41
C ALA A 167 6.15 -18.13 12.76
N ALA A 168 5.83 -19.15 13.54
CA ALA A 168 5.31 -20.42 13.02
C ALA A 168 3.95 -20.23 12.34
N HIS A 169 3.02 -19.51 12.98
CA HIS A 169 1.71 -19.21 12.40
C HIS A 169 1.81 -18.26 11.20
N ALA A 170 2.75 -17.31 11.20
CA ALA A 170 3.03 -16.47 10.04
C ALA A 170 3.47 -17.31 8.84
N ALA A 171 4.46 -18.20 9.03
CA ALA A 171 4.96 -19.05 7.96
C ALA A 171 3.86 -19.99 7.41
N ALA A 172 3.05 -20.56 8.29
CA ALA A 172 1.92 -21.40 7.89
C ALA A 172 0.85 -20.61 7.12
N ALA A 173 0.49 -19.40 7.60
CA ALA A 173 -0.47 -18.53 6.93
C ALA A 173 0.02 -18.12 5.54
N ILE A 174 1.26 -17.66 5.40
CA ILE A 174 1.82 -17.25 4.10
C ILE A 174 1.83 -18.43 3.11
N LYS A 175 2.23 -19.63 3.57
CA LYS A 175 2.21 -20.85 2.75
C LYS A 175 0.79 -21.25 2.33
N GLY A 176 -0.20 -21.04 3.19
CA GLY A 176 -1.61 -21.30 2.88
C GLY A 176 -2.21 -20.27 1.91
N GLU A 177 -1.79 -19.01 2.00
CA GLU A 177 -2.35 -17.92 1.20
C GLU A 177 -1.73 -17.80 -0.19
N ILE A 178 -0.45 -18.07 -0.38
CA ILE A 178 0.19 -18.04 -1.71
C ILE A 178 1.07 -19.28 -1.90
N PRO A 179 0.48 -20.48 -2.00
CA PRO A 179 1.20 -21.74 -2.03
C PRO A 179 2.13 -21.90 -3.24
N LEU A 180 1.71 -21.46 -4.43
CA LEU A 180 2.52 -21.61 -5.65
C LEU A 180 3.82 -20.78 -5.60
N ALA A 181 3.75 -19.55 -5.11
CA ALA A 181 4.95 -18.72 -4.92
C ALA A 181 5.95 -19.37 -3.95
N ILE A 182 5.46 -19.92 -2.84
CA ILE A 182 6.32 -20.63 -1.86
C ILE A 182 6.92 -21.89 -2.47
N LYS A 183 6.14 -22.68 -3.23
CA LYS A 183 6.66 -23.87 -3.93
C LYS A 183 7.72 -23.51 -4.97
N ALA A 184 7.59 -22.38 -5.67
CA ALA A 184 8.60 -21.90 -6.61
C ALA A 184 9.91 -21.54 -5.90
N MET A 185 9.84 -20.90 -4.73
CA MET A 185 11.03 -20.68 -3.90
C MET A 185 11.67 -22.00 -3.44
N GLU A 186 10.86 -22.96 -2.99
CA GLU A 186 11.34 -24.30 -2.61
C GLU A 186 12.02 -25.01 -3.80
N PHE A 187 11.49 -24.86 -5.01
CA PHE A 187 12.06 -25.38 -6.26
C PHE A 187 13.45 -24.78 -6.54
N ILE A 188 13.59 -23.45 -6.53
CA ILE A 188 14.88 -22.77 -6.75
C ILE A 188 15.92 -23.20 -5.69
N GLN A 189 15.49 -23.32 -4.43
CA GLN A 189 16.35 -23.77 -3.33
C GLN A 189 16.84 -25.21 -3.54
N LYS A 190 15.96 -26.13 -3.96
CA LYS A 190 16.34 -27.51 -4.27
C LYS A 190 17.28 -27.58 -5.46
N LEU A 191 17.04 -26.78 -6.51
CA LEU A 191 17.93 -26.69 -7.66
C LEU A 191 19.32 -26.20 -7.25
N SER A 192 19.39 -25.12 -6.44
CA SER A 192 20.64 -24.63 -5.88
C SER A 192 21.34 -25.65 -4.98
N ALA A 193 20.60 -26.48 -4.25
CA ALA A 193 21.17 -27.53 -3.41
C ALA A 193 21.85 -28.62 -4.24
N MET A 194 21.30 -28.96 -5.41
CA MET A 194 21.94 -29.89 -6.34
C MET A 194 23.21 -29.30 -6.94
N MET A 195 23.16 -28.06 -7.45
CA MET A 195 24.36 -27.37 -7.98
C MET A 195 25.47 -27.31 -6.93
N ALA A 196 25.12 -26.90 -5.70
CA ALA A 196 26.07 -26.79 -4.61
C ALA A 196 26.63 -28.15 -4.16
N HIS A 197 25.93 -29.27 -4.43
CA HIS A 197 26.44 -30.61 -4.15
C HIS A 197 27.66 -30.94 -5.02
N GLU A 198 27.62 -30.55 -6.31
CA GLU A 198 28.76 -30.65 -7.25
C GLU A 198 29.80 -29.55 -7.07
N GLY A 199 29.60 -28.64 -6.10
CA GLY A 199 30.50 -27.51 -5.88
C GLY A 199 30.38 -26.41 -6.95
N LYS A 200 29.25 -26.37 -7.66
CA LYS A 200 28.92 -25.36 -8.67
C LYS A 200 27.90 -24.35 -8.13
N PRO A 201 28.01 -23.06 -8.48
CA PRO A 201 26.98 -22.07 -8.17
C PRO A 201 25.74 -22.32 -9.04
N LEU A 202 24.59 -21.80 -8.63
CA LEU A 202 23.42 -21.73 -9.52
C LEU A 202 23.58 -20.49 -10.39
N GLU A 203 23.59 -20.67 -11.71
CA GLU A 203 23.78 -19.60 -12.69
C GLU A 203 22.64 -19.66 -13.72
N TRP A 204 22.25 -18.49 -14.25
CA TRP A 204 21.31 -18.35 -15.37
C TRP A 204 21.44 -16.97 -16.00
N THR A 205 20.82 -16.77 -17.16
CA THR A 205 20.75 -15.46 -17.81
C THR A 205 19.38 -14.86 -17.58
N THR A 206 19.33 -13.64 -17.07
CA THR A 206 18.05 -12.95 -16.80
C THR A 206 17.33 -12.55 -18.10
N PRO A 207 16.04 -12.17 -18.04
CA PRO A 207 15.28 -11.70 -19.21
C PRO A 207 15.85 -10.49 -19.96
N ILE A 208 16.85 -9.81 -19.40
CA ILE A 208 17.56 -8.70 -20.06
C ILE A 208 18.92 -9.11 -20.62
N GLY A 209 19.25 -10.40 -20.62
CA GLY A 209 20.53 -10.91 -21.09
C GLY A 209 21.69 -10.75 -20.10
N LEU A 210 21.42 -10.40 -18.83
CA LEU A 210 22.46 -10.25 -17.82
C LEU A 210 22.78 -11.62 -17.20
N PRO A 211 24.05 -12.09 -17.23
CA PRO A 211 24.45 -13.29 -16.50
C PRO A 211 24.30 -13.09 -14.99
N TRP A 212 23.58 -14.00 -14.34
CA TRP A 212 23.37 -14.03 -12.90
C TRP A 212 24.05 -15.27 -12.32
N SER A 213 24.71 -15.12 -11.17
CA SER A 213 25.42 -16.20 -10.47
C SER A 213 25.20 -16.10 -8.97
N ASN A 214 24.50 -17.07 -8.39
CA ASN A 214 24.31 -17.20 -6.95
C ASN A 214 25.47 -18.00 -6.33
N ARG A 215 26.55 -17.27 -6.00
CA ARG A 215 27.82 -17.84 -5.57
C ARG A 215 28.20 -17.38 -4.16
N TYR A 216 28.26 -18.32 -3.23
CA TYR A 216 28.70 -18.05 -1.86
C TYR A 216 29.88 -18.93 -1.47
N HIS A 217 30.90 -18.29 -0.91
CA HIS A 217 32.09 -18.93 -0.37
C HIS A 217 32.33 -18.40 1.04
N ASP A 218 32.87 -19.24 1.94
CA ASP A 218 33.27 -18.75 3.24
C ASP A 218 34.50 -17.83 3.11
N PRO A 219 34.55 -16.71 3.83
CA PRO A 219 35.77 -15.90 3.89
C PRO A 219 36.91 -16.70 4.52
N VAL A 220 38.14 -16.45 4.08
CA VAL A 220 39.33 -16.90 4.82
C VAL A 220 39.56 -15.88 5.93
N THR A 221 39.35 -16.30 7.16
CA THR A 221 39.44 -15.41 8.33
C THR A 221 40.74 -15.62 9.07
N GLU A 222 41.43 -14.52 9.39
CA GLU A 222 42.64 -14.52 10.21
C GLU A 222 42.46 -13.61 11.42
N ARG A 223 43.14 -13.93 12.53
CA ARG A 223 43.17 -13.06 13.71
C ARG A 223 44.46 -12.25 13.68
N VAL A 224 44.32 -10.95 13.46
CA VAL A 224 45.47 -10.03 13.47
C VAL A 224 45.70 -9.56 14.89
N ASN A 225 46.94 -9.60 15.36
CA ASN A 225 47.30 -9.04 16.66
C ASN A 225 47.67 -7.57 16.49
N LEU A 226 46.83 -6.68 17.02
CA LEU A 226 47.09 -5.25 17.08
C LEU A 226 47.29 -4.82 18.54
N TRP A 227 48.05 -3.76 18.74
CA TRP A 227 48.16 -3.09 20.02
C TRP A 227 47.46 -1.74 19.90
N MET A 228 46.39 -1.54 20.67
CA MET A 228 45.69 -0.26 20.73
C MET A 228 46.12 0.48 21.99
N HIS A 229 46.24 1.79 21.89
CA HIS A 229 46.38 2.66 23.06
C HIS A 229 45.00 3.15 23.46
N ASP A 230 44.53 2.71 24.62
CA ASP A 230 43.28 3.15 25.23
C ASP A 230 43.62 3.82 26.57
N HIS A 231 43.27 5.09 26.70
CA HIS A 231 43.64 5.94 27.86
C HIS A 231 45.12 5.85 28.27
N GLY A 232 46.04 5.84 27.30
CA GLY A 232 47.48 5.77 27.56
C GLY A 232 48.02 4.38 27.93
N VAL A 233 47.15 3.38 28.06
CA VAL A 233 47.53 1.99 28.33
C VAL A 233 47.51 1.18 27.03
N ARG A 234 48.59 0.45 26.77
CA ARG A 234 48.70 -0.44 25.60
C ARG A 234 47.90 -1.72 25.86
N ARG A 235 46.79 -1.91 25.14
CA ARG A 235 45.93 -3.10 25.24
C ARG A 235 46.02 -3.95 23.96
N PRO A 236 46.08 -5.29 24.06
CA PRO A 236 46.02 -6.15 22.90
C PRO A 236 44.59 -6.16 22.33
N PHE A 237 44.47 -5.86 21.05
CA PHE A 237 43.23 -5.97 20.28
C PHE A 237 43.42 -7.01 19.19
N ARG A 238 42.52 -8.00 19.11
CA ARG A 238 42.64 -9.13 18.19
C ARG A 238 41.43 -9.22 17.27
N PRO A 239 41.28 -8.31 16.31
CA PRO A 239 40.17 -8.39 15.36
C PRO A 239 40.32 -9.64 14.50
N VAL A 240 39.17 -10.21 14.14
CA VAL A 240 39.09 -11.19 13.06
C VAL A 240 38.94 -10.39 11.77
N VAL A 241 39.88 -10.54 10.86
CA VAL A 241 39.81 -9.97 9.52
C VAL A 241 39.51 -11.08 8.52
N ALA A 242 38.81 -10.75 7.45
CA ALA A 242 38.57 -11.64 6.32
C ALA A 242 39.42 -11.15 5.14
N ASP A 243 40.22 -12.03 4.55
CA ASP A 243 40.98 -11.74 3.33
C ASP A 243 40.77 -12.87 2.32
N GLY A 244 40.09 -12.56 1.22
CA GLY A 244 39.69 -13.53 0.22
C GLY A 244 38.64 -14.54 0.69
N TYR A 245 38.42 -15.57 -0.14
CA TYR A 245 37.38 -16.58 0.03
C TYR A 245 37.94 -17.99 -0.17
N LYS A 246 37.39 -18.96 0.55
CA LYS A 246 37.69 -20.38 0.34
C LYS A 246 37.22 -20.80 -1.04
N LYS A 247 37.94 -21.74 -1.67
CA LYS A 247 37.56 -22.29 -2.98
C LYS A 247 36.23 -23.07 -2.96
N THR A 248 35.88 -23.62 -1.80
CA THR A 248 34.66 -24.43 -1.63
C THR A 248 33.42 -23.54 -1.52
N ILE A 249 32.35 -23.94 -2.17
CA ILE A 249 31.04 -23.29 -2.04
C ILE A 249 30.47 -23.52 -0.64
N ASN A 250 29.94 -22.46 -0.03
CA ASN A 250 29.09 -22.56 1.16
C ASN A 250 27.69 -23.00 0.71
N LYS A 251 27.41 -24.30 0.88
CA LYS A 251 26.15 -24.92 0.47
C LYS A 251 24.93 -24.28 1.14
N ASN A 252 25.01 -24.02 2.44
CA ASN A 252 23.89 -23.47 3.21
C ASN A 252 23.54 -22.05 2.76
N HIS A 253 24.54 -21.18 2.57
CA HIS A 253 24.32 -19.82 2.10
C HIS A 253 23.82 -19.79 0.66
N SER A 254 24.38 -20.63 -0.21
CA SER A 254 23.93 -20.76 -1.60
C SER A 254 22.46 -21.13 -1.70
N VAL A 255 22.04 -22.17 -0.96
CA VAL A 255 20.63 -22.59 -0.93
C VAL A 255 19.74 -21.50 -0.35
N ASN A 256 20.07 -20.94 0.82
CA ASN A 256 19.22 -19.94 1.47
C ASN A 256 19.10 -18.63 0.68
N GLY A 257 20.16 -18.22 -0.02
CA GLY A 257 20.20 -17.00 -0.84
C GLY A 257 19.64 -17.16 -2.26
N SER A 258 19.51 -18.39 -2.77
CA SER A 258 19.11 -18.64 -4.16
C SER A 258 17.76 -18.05 -4.56
N ALA A 259 16.68 -18.41 -3.86
CA ALA A 259 15.34 -17.90 -4.15
C ALA A 259 15.22 -16.37 -4.03
N PRO A 260 15.71 -15.73 -2.94
CA PRO A 260 15.71 -14.27 -2.82
C PRO A 260 16.47 -13.56 -3.95
N ASN A 261 17.68 -14.05 -4.25
CA ASN A 261 18.52 -13.46 -5.29
C ASN A 261 17.91 -13.65 -6.69
N PHE A 262 17.17 -14.74 -6.90
CA PHE A 262 16.45 -15.00 -8.15
C PHE A 262 15.27 -14.04 -8.32
N VAL A 263 14.48 -13.83 -7.26
CA VAL A 263 13.39 -12.84 -7.27
C VAL A 263 13.94 -11.43 -7.51
N HIS A 264 15.06 -11.07 -6.87
CA HIS A 264 15.75 -9.80 -7.13
C HIS A 264 16.35 -9.70 -8.54
N ALA A 265 16.68 -10.82 -9.18
CA ALA A 265 17.10 -10.78 -10.57
C ALA A 265 15.90 -10.44 -11.49
N CYS A 266 14.72 -11.00 -11.18
CA CYS A 266 13.48 -10.72 -11.90
C CYS A 266 12.98 -9.28 -11.69
N ASP A 267 13.04 -8.75 -10.46
CA ASP A 267 12.64 -7.35 -10.19
C ASP A 267 13.58 -6.35 -10.88
N ALA A 268 14.89 -6.60 -10.88
CA ALA A 268 15.87 -5.76 -11.55
C ALA A 268 15.71 -5.83 -13.08
N ALA A 269 15.43 -7.01 -13.63
CA ALA A 269 15.13 -7.18 -15.05
C ALA A 269 13.89 -6.39 -15.45
N HIS A 270 12.81 -6.46 -14.66
CA HIS A 270 11.60 -5.68 -14.88
C HIS A 270 11.87 -4.17 -14.83
N LEU A 271 12.57 -3.70 -13.79
CA LEU A 271 12.95 -2.29 -13.68
C LEU A 271 13.71 -1.79 -14.91
N LEU A 272 14.73 -2.53 -15.34
CA LEU A 272 15.56 -2.13 -16.47
C LEU A 272 14.80 -2.16 -17.79
N ARG A 273 13.90 -3.15 -18.01
CA ARG A 273 13.01 -3.19 -19.18
C ARG A 273 12.08 -1.98 -19.19
N THR A 274 11.42 -1.68 -18.07
CA THR A 274 10.55 -0.52 -17.91
C THR A 274 11.26 0.79 -18.20
N VAL A 275 12.47 1.00 -17.67
CA VAL A 275 13.26 2.22 -17.92
C VAL A 275 13.63 2.36 -19.39
N ASN A 276 14.05 1.27 -20.04
CA ASN A 276 14.41 1.28 -21.45
C ASN A 276 13.20 1.58 -22.35
N ALA A 277 12.05 0.97 -22.08
CA ALA A 277 10.80 1.23 -22.80
C ALA A 277 10.34 2.68 -22.61
N ALA A 278 10.35 3.19 -21.36
CA ALA A 278 10.00 4.57 -21.06
C ALA A 278 10.93 5.58 -21.74
N ARG A 279 12.23 5.29 -21.79
CA ARG A 279 13.21 6.12 -22.50
C ARG A 279 12.96 6.16 -24.01
N ALA A 280 12.57 5.04 -24.61
CA ALA A 280 12.22 5.00 -26.03
C ALA A 280 11.02 5.91 -26.37
N GLU A 281 10.13 6.14 -25.40
CA GLU A 281 9.00 7.08 -25.49
C GLU A 281 9.34 8.51 -25.04
N GLY A 282 10.61 8.82 -24.77
CA GLY A 282 11.05 10.16 -24.39
C GLY A 282 10.93 10.50 -22.90
N ILE A 283 10.53 9.56 -22.05
CA ILE A 283 10.54 9.72 -20.59
C ILE A 283 11.98 9.49 -20.11
N THR A 284 12.65 10.52 -19.58
CA THR A 284 14.09 10.43 -19.22
C THR A 284 14.38 10.69 -17.75
N GLN A 285 13.39 11.14 -16.97
CA GLN A 285 13.55 11.49 -15.56
C GLN A 285 12.89 10.43 -14.69
N PHE A 286 13.70 9.71 -13.92
CA PHE A 286 13.23 8.61 -13.09
C PHE A 286 13.72 8.77 -11.65
N ALA A 287 12.88 8.38 -10.70
CA ALA A 287 13.23 8.23 -9.30
C ALA A 287 12.94 6.78 -8.89
N LEU A 288 13.98 5.93 -8.90
CA LEU A 288 13.81 4.49 -8.77
C LEU A 288 14.39 3.99 -7.45
N VAL A 289 13.62 3.15 -6.74
CA VAL A 289 14.08 2.45 -5.54
C VAL A 289 13.56 1.01 -5.61
N HIS A 290 14.34 0.12 -6.23
CA HIS A 290 13.95 -1.28 -6.46
C HIS A 290 12.57 -1.42 -7.11
N ASP A 291 11.54 -1.81 -6.36
CA ASP A 291 10.16 -1.99 -6.79
C ASP A 291 9.30 -0.71 -6.71
N SER A 292 9.93 0.43 -6.42
CA SER A 292 9.33 1.76 -6.47
C SER A 292 9.76 2.50 -7.73
N PHE A 293 8.77 2.82 -8.56
CA PHE A 293 8.95 3.48 -9.85
C PHE A 293 8.46 4.91 -9.77
N GLY A 294 9.36 5.88 -9.92
CA GLY A 294 9.02 7.31 -9.90
C GLY A 294 9.28 8.00 -11.23
N SER A 295 8.37 8.91 -11.60
CA SER A 295 8.49 9.79 -12.78
C SER A 295 7.82 11.13 -12.50
N LEU A 296 8.08 12.13 -13.35
CA LEU A 296 7.41 13.43 -13.26
C LEU A 296 5.89 13.30 -13.47
N PRO A 297 5.08 14.19 -12.88
CA PRO A 297 3.61 14.16 -13.01
C PRO A 297 3.13 14.20 -14.48
N SER A 298 3.85 14.92 -15.35
CA SER A 298 3.52 15.02 -16.79
C SER A 298 3.60 13.68 -17.53
N HIS A 299 4.44 12.75 -17.07
CA HIS A 299 4.64 11.44 -17.68
C HIS A 299 4.03 10.30 -16.85
N ALA A 300 3.41 10.63 -15.72
CA ALA A 300 2.96 9.67 -14.72
C ALA A 300 2.01 8.61 -15.28
N ALA A 301 0.97 9.05 -16.01
CA ALA A 301 -0.04 8.17 -16.56
C ALA A 301 0.57 7.16 -17.54
N ARG A 302 1.41 7.62 -18.48
CA ARG A 302 2.05 6.74 -19.46
C ARG A 302 3.08 5.83 -18.80
N PHE A 303 3.90 6.34 -17.89
CA PHE A 303 4.90 5.52 -17.20
C PHE A 303 4.26 4.37 -16.40
N ARG A 304 3.11 4.60 -15.75
CA ARG A 304 2.32 3.53 -15.11
C ARG A 304 1.86 2.43 -16.09
N GLN A 305 1.52 2.79 -17.32
CA GLN A 305 1.16 1.81 -18.34
C GLN A 305 2.39 0.99 -18.73
N ILE A 306 3.53 1.65 -19.01
CA ILE A 306 4.80 0.99 -19.37
C ILE A 306 5.26 0.01 -18.29
N ILE A 307 5.13 0.35 -17.00
CA ILE A 307 5.47 -0.57 -15.90
C ILE A 307 4.70 -1.89 -16.05
N ARG A 308 3.39 -1.83 -16.30
CA ARG A 308 2.53 -3.02 -16.45
C ARG A 308 2.77 -3.74 -17.77
N GLU A 309 2.91 -3.02 -18.87
CA GLU A 309 3.23 -3.56 -20.20
C GLU A 309 4.53 -4.37 -20.14
N GLU A 310 5.60 -3.82 -19.58
CA GLU A 310 6.89 -4.50 -19.49
C GLU A 310 6.90 -5.64 -18.45
N PHE A 311 6.05 -5.58 -17.42
CA PHE A 311 5.86 -6.72 -16.50
C PHE A 311 5.23 -7.91 -17.23
N VAL A 312 4.14 -7.64 -17.96
CA VAL A 312 3.40 -8.66 -18.73
C VAL A 312 4.30 -9.24 -19.81
N ARG A 313 4.92 -8.37 -20.61
CA ARG A 313 5.80 -8.76 -21.71
C ARG A 313 6.95 -9.64 -21.23
N MET A 314 7.60 -9.28 -20.11
CA MET A 314 8.68 -10.09 -19.55
C MET A 314 8.22 -11.52 -19.28
N TYR A 315 7.08 -11.68 -18.61
CA TYR A 315 6.57 -13.00 -18.24
C TYR A 315 5.82 -13.71 -19.36
N GLU A 316 5.46 -13.05 -20.46
CA GLU A 316 4.97 -13.70 -21.69
C GLU A 316 6.12 -14.24 -22.54
N GLU A 317 7.21 -13.48 -22.67
CA GLU A 317 8.37 -13.85 -23.46
C GLU A 317 9.28 -14.87 -22.74
N HIS A 318 9.33 -14.81 -21.41
CA HIS A 318 10.25 -15.61 -20.60
C HIS A 318 9.55 -16.50 -19.59
N ASP A 319 9.87 -17.79 -19.65
CA ASP A 319 9.59 -18.74 -18.58
C ASP A 319 10.81 -18.87 -17.68
N VAL A 320 10.97 -17.89 -16.80
CA VAL A 320 12.16 -17.75 -15.95
C VAL A 320 12.48 -18.96 -15.07
N LEU A 321 11.45 -19.74 -14.68
CA LEU A 321 11.62 -20.95 -13.86
C LEU A 321 12.10 -22.13 -14.72
N THR A 322 11.67 -22.21 -15.96
CA THR A 322 12.17 -23.21 -16.93
C THR A 322 13.57 -22.83 -17.40
N GLU A 323 13.83 -21.55 -17.68
CA GLU A 323 15.15 -21.08 -18.13
C GLU A 323 16.26 -21.39 -17.10
N VAL A 324 16.03 -21.12 -15.81
CA VAL A 324 17.00 -21.47 -14.75
C VAL A 324 17.16 -22.99 -14.61
N LEU A 325 16.10 -23.77 -14.85
CA LEU A 325 16.16 -25.23 -14.84
C LEU A 325 16.98 -25.78 -16.00
N GLU A 326 16.76 -25.29 -17.21
CA GLU A 326 17.50 -25.72 -18.40
C GLU A 326 18.98 -25.35 -18.30
N GLN A 327 19.29 -24.15 -17.79
CA GLN A 327 20.69 -23.79 -17.54
C GLN A 327 21.34 -24.74 -16.52
N ALA A 328 20.65 -25.00 -15.40
CA ALA A 328 21.17 -25.91 -14.39
C ALA A 328 21.34 -27.35 -14.91
N LYS A 329 20.46 -27.83 -15.82
CA LYS A 329 20.62 -29.14 -16.48
C LYS A 329 21.90 -29.19 -17.31
N CYS A 330 22.22 -28.13 -18.05
CA CYS A 330 23.45 -28.05 -18.83
C CYS A 330 24.70 -28.05 -17.94
N ASP A 331 24.63 -27.41 -16.78
CA ASP A 331 25.78 -27.23 -15.90
C ASP A 331 26.02 -28.42 -14.96
N LEU A 332 25.03 -29.30 -14.74
CA LEU A 332 25.16 -30.50 -13.91
C LEU A 332 25.89 -31.62 -14.65
N ASP A 333 26.83 -32.27 -13.95
CA ASP A 333 27.54 -33.44 -14.49
C ASP A 333 26.65 -34.70 -14.40
N GLU A 334 25.89 -34.85 -13.31
CA GLU A 334 25.05 -36.04 -13.07
C GLU A 334 23.55 -35.75 -13.24
N HIS A 335 22.94 -36.46 -14.19
CA HIS A 335 21.49 -36.47 -14.39
C HIS A 335 20.86 -37.63 -13.61
N ASN A 336 20.47 -37.36 -12.37
CA ASN A 336 19.91 -38.36 -11.45
C ASN A 336 18.40 -38.16 -11.21
N ASP A 337 17.78 -39.09 -10.48
CA ASP A 337 16.34 -39.06 -10.16
C ASP A 337 15.87 -37.76 -9.48
N LYS A 338 16.77 -37.04 -8.78
CA LYS A 338 16.43 -35.76 -8.14
C LYS A 338 16.20 -34.66 -9.17
N LEU A 339 16.94 -34.68 -10.28
CA LEU A 339 16.73 -33.75 -11.39
C LEU A 339 15.39 -34.03 -12.08
N SER A 340 15.06 -35.30 -12.32
CA SER A 340 13.75 -35.70 -12.85
C SER A 340 12.61 -35.23 -11.95
N ALA A 341 12.73 -35.43 -10.64
CA ALA A 341 11.75 -34.94 -9.67
C ALA A 341 11.60 -33.40 -9.67
N LEU A 342 12.65 -32.65 -10.02
CA LEU A 342 12.56 -31.20 -10.19
C LEU A 342 11.93 -30.78 -11.51
N VAL A 343 12.13 -31.54 -12.58
CA VAL A 343 11.40 -31.36 -13.83
C VAL A 343 9.90 -31.54 -13.60
N ASP A 344 9.51 -32.59 -12.89
CA ASP A 344 8.12 -32.84 -12.52
C ASP A 344 7.58 -31.72 -11.62
N MET A 345 8.36 -31.31 -10.62
CA MET A 345 8.01 -30.17 -9.75
C MET A 345 7.82 -28.88 -10.56
N ARG A 346 8.62 -28.63 -11.59
CA ARG A 346 8.45 -27.48 -12.49
C ARG A 346 7.14 -27.57 -13.25
N ALA A 347 6.77 -28.74 -13.78
CA ALA A 347 5.49 -28.91 -14.47
C ALA A 347 4.29 -28.55 -13.58
N ASP A 348 4.34 -28.95 -12.30
CA ASP A 348 3.31 -28.67 -11.28
C ASP A 348 3.26 -27.21 -10.79
N LEU A 349 4.24 -26.37 -11.16
CA LEU A 349 4.34 -24.96 -10.75
C LEU A 349 3.58 -23.99 -11.66
N THR A 350 2.73 -24.50 -12.56
CA THR A 350 1.99 -23.67 -13.52
C THR A 350 0.52 -23.60 -13.14
N GLY A 351 0.06 -22.40 -12.77
CA GLY A 351 -1.34 -22.08 -12.52
C GLY A 351 -2.07 -21.59 -13.77
N LYS A 352 -3.21 -20.91 -13.57
CA LYS A 352 -4.15 -20.52 -14.62
C LYS A 352 -4.28 -19.02 -14.86
N LEU A 353 -3.48 -18.19 -14.18
CA LEU A 353 -3.50 -16.75 -14.37
C LEU A 353 -3.21 -16.39 -15.83
N ASN A 354 -4.12 -15.64 -16.45
CA ASN A 354 -3.80 -14.94 -17.69
C ASN A 354 -3.03 -13.67 -17.34
N ILE A 355 -1.73 -13.67 -17.66
CA ILE A 355 -0.84 -12.55 -17.31
C ILE A 355 -1.27 -11.22 -17.92
N LYS A 356 -2.00 -11.23 -19.04
CA LYS A 356 -2.52 -10.00 -19.67
C LYS A 356 -3.52 -9.25 -18.80
N GLU A 357 -4.13 -9.91 -17.80
CA GLU A 357 -5.03 -9.24 -16.84
C GLU A 357 -4.32 -8.14 -16.03
N VAL A 358 -2.99 -8.23 -15.87
CA VAL A 358 -2.18 -7.21 -15.19
C VAL A 358 -2.25 -5.85 -15.91
N LEU A 359 -2.46 -5.81 -17.23
CA LEU A 359 -2.57 -4.55 -17.99
C LEU A 359 -3.73 -3.70 -17.48
N ASN A 360 -4.82 -4.35 -17.09
CA ASN A 360 -6.04 -3.70 -16.59
C ASN A 360 -6.08 -3.59 -15.06
N ALA A 361 -5.08 -4.12 -14.36
CA ALA A 361 -4.99 -4.02 -12.91
C ALA A 361 -4.57 -2.60 -12.50
N GLU A 362 -5.52 -1.78 -12.06
CA GLU A 362 -5.26 -0.39 -11.66
C GLU A 362 -4.31 -0.30 -10.46
N TYR A 363 -4.43 -1.25 -9.53
CA TYR A 363 -3.65 -1.30 -8.30
C TYR A 363 -2.33 -2.08 -8.41
N ALA A 364 -2.07 -2.71 -9.57
CA ALA A 364 -0.76 -3.28 -9.85
C ALA A 364 0.25 -2.15 -10.01
N PHE A 365 1.29 -2.13 -9.16
CA PHE A 365 2.28 -1.05 -9.13
C PHE A 365 1.59 0.31 -8.98
N ALA A 366 0.71 0.44 -7.99
CA ALA A 366 0.11 1.70 -7.61
C ALA A 366 0.02 1.78 -6.08
N TYR A 367 0.08 3.01 -5.56
CA TYR A 367 -0.17 3.21 -4.15
C TYR A 367 -1.66 2.89 -3.87
N PRO A 368 -2.00 2.07 -2.86
CA PRO A 368 -3.38 1.63 -2.58
C PRO A 368 -4.42 2.74 -2.35
N LYS A 369 -3.96 3.99 -2.20
CA LYS A 369 -4.73 5.11 -1.63
C LYS A 369 -4.41 6.42 -2.36
N LEU A 370 -4.18 6.35 -3.67
CA LEU A 370 -3.88 7.55 -4.47
C LEU A 370 -5.14 8.43 -4.65
N SER A 371 -6.32 7.81 -4.69
CA SER A 371 -7.62 8.46 -4.93
C SER A 371 -8.46 8.66 -3.68
N GLU A 372 -8.12 7.99 -2.56
CA GLU A 372 -8.91 8.04 -1.33
C GLU A 372 -8.01 8.16 -0.08
N PRO A 373 -8.32 9.06 0.86
CA PRO A 373 -7.64 9.09 2.15
C PRO A 373 -7.85 7.78 2.91
N ASP A 374 -6.84 7.35 3.68
CA ASP A 374 -6.90 6.13 4.49
C ASP A 374 -8.01 6.19 5.54
N THR A 375 -9.17 5.62 5.22
CA THR A 375 -10.33 5.54 6.12
C THR A 375 -10.26 4.39 7.13
N LYS A 376 -9.18 3.58 7.14
CA LYS A 376 -8.99 2.42 8.04
C LYS A 376 -7.83 2.62 9.04
N GLY A 377 -7.14 3.76 9.01
CA GLY A 377 -6.11 4.17 9.99
C GLY A 377 -6.68 4.67 11.32
N GLU A 378 -5.84 5.31 12.14
CA GLU A 378 -6.11 5.79 13.52
C GLU A 378 -7.31 6.76 13.67
N TYR A 379 -7.96 7.12 12.56
CA TYR A 379 -9.12 8.01 12.47
C TYR A 379 -10.39 7.37 11.90
N ALA A 380 -10.38 6.04 11.68
CA ALA A 380 -11.51 5.21 11.23
C ALA A 380 -12.57 5.00 12.33
N ASP A 381 -13.09 6.07 12.95
CA ASP A 381 -13.93 5.92 14.14
C ASP A 381 -15.40 5.63 13.85
N GLY A 382 -15.78 5.38 12.58
CA GLY A 382 -17.14 5.02 12.15
C GLY A 382 -18.20 6.08 12.50
N LYS A 383 -17.76 7.30 12.81
CA LYS A 383 -18.62 8.40 13.27
C LYS A 383 -18.84 9.40 12.16
N TYR A 384 -20.10 9.74 11.94
CA TYR A 384 -20.47 10.85 11.06
C TYR A 384 -20.16 12.16 11.77
N LYS A 385 -19.15 12.88 11.27
CA LYS A 385 -18.71 14.17 11.82
C LYS A 385 -18.82 15.27 10.78
N THR A 386 -19.26 16.44 11.21
CA THR A 386 -19.20 17.66 10.41
C THR A 386 -18.97 18.86 11.32
N GLU A 387 -18.42 19.92 10.76
CA GLU A 387 -18.19 21.19 11.44
C GLU A 387 -19.04 22.26 10.76
N GLY A 388 -19.70 23.09 11.57
CA GLY A 388 -20.52 24.20 11.08
C GLY A 388 -20.20 25.48 11.83
N THR A 389 -20.03 26.56 11.09
CA THR A 389 -20.00 27.93 11.62
C THR A 389 -21.34 28.60 11.41
N ALA A 390 -21.66 29.59 12.24
CA ALA A 390 -22.88 30.37 12.15
C ALA A 390 -22.58 31.85 12.39
N THR A 391 -23.55 32.72 12.09
CA THR A 391 -23.46 34.15 12.41
C THR A 391 -23.30 34.36 13.91
N GLU A 392 -22.63 35.44 14.32
CA GLU A 392 -22.34 35.79 15.71
C GLU A 392 -23.58 35.67 16.64
N ASP A 393 -24.71 36.27 16.25
CA ASP A 393 -26.00 36.20 16.98
C ASP A 393 -26.52 34.75 17.17
N TYR A 394 -26.30 33.88 16.18
CA TYR A 394 -26.73 32.48 16.26
C TYR A 394 -25.75 31.66 17.12
N THR A 395 -24.46 31.97 17.00
CA THR A 395 -23.38 31.33 17.76
C THR A 395 -23.56 31.56 19.26
N GLU A 396 -23.81 32.80 19.69
CA GLU A 396 -24.04 33.13 21.10
C GLU A 396 -25.23 32.37 21.67
N ARG A 397 -26.39 32.46 21.00
CA ARG A 397 -27.61 31.76 21.41
C ARG A 397 -27.44 30.25 21.48
N PHE A 398 -26.73 29.67 20.52
CA PHE A 398 -26.53 28.22 20.48
C PHE A 398 -25.51 27.74 21.52
N GLN A 399 -24.49 28.54 21.81
CA GLN A 399 -23.59 28.29 22.95
C GLN A 399 -24.35 28.34 24.28
N GLU A 400 -25.24 29.30 24.49
CA GLU A 400 -26.09 29.38 25.68
C GLU A 400 -26.98 28.14 25.86
N GLU A 401 -27.62 27.66 24.78
CA GLU A 401 -28.45 26.45 24.84
C GLU A 401 -27.64 25.21 25.21
N ILE A 402 -26.45 25.03 24.60
CA ILE A 402 -25.58 23.89 24.92
C ILE A 402 -25.01 24.01 26.33
N GLN A 403 -24.65 25.21 26.77
CA GLN A 403 -24.16 25.47 28.12
C GLN A 403 -25.24 25.16 29.16
N LYS A 404 -26.50 25.54 28.88
CA LYS A 404 -27.63 25.17 29.73
C LYS A 404 -27.79 23.65 29.86
N VAL A 405 -27.68 22.90 28.75
CA VAL A 405 -27.70 21.43 28.81
C VAL A 405 -26.51 20.88 29.62
N ALA A 406 -25.32 21.48 29.49
CA ALA A 406 -24.17 21.10 30.28
C ALA A 406 -24.39 21.35 31.79
N ASP A 407 -24.95 22.49 32.15
CA ASP A 407 -25.19 22.90 33.54
C ASP A 407 -26.30 22.08 34.21
N ASP A 408 -27.38 21.80 33.48
CA ASP A 408 -28.50 20.97 33.96
C ASP A 408 -28.08 19.52 34.22
N ASN A 409 -27.15 18.98 33.40
CA ASN A 409 -26.72 17.58 33.50
C ASN A 409 -25.45 17.39 34.37
N PHE A 410 -24.62 18.42 34.53
CA PHE A 410 -23.34 18.32 35.25
C PHE A 410 -23.11 19.49 36.23
N PRO A 411 -24.02 19.75 37.19
CA PRO A 411 -23.92 20.90 38.09
C PRO A 411 -22.64 20.85 38.95
N GLY A 412 -21.88 21.95 38.93
CA GLY A 412 -20.69 22.13 39.77
C GLY A 412 -19.47 21.27 39.40
N LYS A 413 -19.46 20.60 38.24
CA LYS A 413 -18.32 19.80 37.77
C LYS A 413 -17.34 20.63 36.93
N LYS A 414 -16.04 20.51 37.22
CA LYS A 414 -14.96 21.08 36.41
C LYS A 414 -14.64 20.15 35.21
N ASN A 415 -14.21 20.73 34.09
CA ASN A 415 -13.78 20.03 32.85
C ASN A 415 -14.89 19.28 32.09
N VAL A 416 -16.01 19.95 31.81
CA VAL A 416 -17.05 19.44 30.89
C VAL A 416 -16.62 19.72 29.45
N HIS A 417 -16.59 18.69 28.60
CA HIS A 417 -16.27 18.87 27.17
C HIS A 417 -17.47 19.49 26.43
N LEU A 418 -17.24 20.65 25.81
CA LEU A 418 -18.24 21.36 25.01
C LEU A 418 -17.96 21.15 23.51
N PRO A 419 -19.00 20.98 22.68
CA PRO A 419 -18.87 20.59 21.28
C PRO A 419 -18.60 21.79 20.34
N TRP A 420 -17.69 22.68 20.71
CA TRP A 420 -17.23 23.78 19.85
C TRP A 420 -15.74 24.07 20.04
N LYS A 421 -15.14 24.73 19.05
CA LYS A 421 -13.75 25.21 19.07
C LYS A 421 -13.64 26.55 18.33
N GLU A 422 -12.68 27.37 18.74
CA GLU A 422 -12.31 28.58 17.99
C GLU A 422 -11.54 28.18 16.72
N THR A 423 -11.91 28.76 15.59
CA THR A 423 -11.27 28.54 14.29
C THR A 423 -10.10 29.49 14.09
N LYS A 424 -9.25 29.23 13.08
CA LYS A 424 -8.11 30.09 12.75
C LYS A 424 -8.52 31.50 12.29
N GLU A 425 -9.79 31.67 11.92
CA GLU A 425 -10.39 32.92 11.43
C GLU A 425 -11.08 33.70 12.55
N GLY A 426 -11.05 33.21 13.80
CA GLY A 426 -11.68 33.84 14.97
C GLY A 426 -13.14 33.44 15.20
N ASP A 427 -13.77 32.72 14.26
CA ASP A 427 -15.14 32.24 14.40
C ASP A 427 -15.22 30.99 15.28
N ILE A 428 -16.38 30.75 15.90
CA ILE A 428 -16.66 29.51 16.64
C ILE A 428 -17.22 28.45 15.67
N ALA A 429 -16.56 27.29 15.61
CA ALA A 429 -17.04 26.11 14.89
C ALA A 429 -17.66 25.09 15.84
N PHE A 430 -18.91 24.70 15.56
CA PHE A 430 -19.62 23.65 16.28
C PHE A 430 -19.33 22.28 15.66
N ILE A 431 -19.06 21.30 16.53
CA ILE A 431 -18.69 19.94 16.14
C ILE A 431 -19.91 19.02 16.27
N PHE A 432 -20.47 18.63 15.13
CA PHE A 432 -21.57 17.67 15.05
C PHE A 432 -21.00 16.28 14.88
N LYS A 433 -21.43 15.34 15.72
CA LYS A 433 -20.90 13.97 15.75
C LYS A 433 -21.96 12.98 16.18
N ASN A 434 -22.42 12.14 15.25
CA ASN A 434 -23.31 11.02 15.56
C ASN A 434 -22.52 9.69 15.57
N PRO A 435 -22.40 9.01 16.72
CA PRO A 435 -21.66 7.76 16.83
C PRO A 435 -22.44 6.50 16.47
N LYS A 436 -23.76 6.60 16.19
CA LYS A 436 -24.64 5.43 16.02
C LYS A 436 -25.40 5.42 14.69
N LYS A 437 -25.73 6.57 14.12
CA LYS A 437 -26.65 6.68 12.98
C LYS A 437 -26.16 7.70 11.94
N LYS A 438 -26.30 7.36 10.66
CA LYS A 438 -26.12 8.29 9.55
C LYS A 438 -27.29 9.29 9.53
N PRO A 439 -27.04 10.61 9.54
CA PRO A 439 -28.12 11.59 9.44
C PRO A 439 -28.82 11.48 8.07
N ILE A 440 -30.13 11.73 8.04
CA ILE A 440 -30.90 11.77 6.79
C ILE A 440 -30.50 13.03 6.02
N LEU A 441 -30.04 12.87 4.79
CA LEU A 441 -29.58 13.97 3.95
C LEU A 441 -30.67 14.34 2.92
N THR A 442 -31.13 15.58 2.96
CA THR A 442 -32.19 16.09 2.06
C THR A 442 -31.76 17.36 1.32
N ASP A 443 -32.33 17.57 0.12
CA ASP A 443 -32.21 18.81 -0.62
C ASP A 443 -33.08 19.93 0.00
N SER A 444 -33.02 21.14 -0.56
CA SER A 444 -33.78 22.30 -0.07
C SER A 444 -35.30 22.10 -0.11
N ARG A 445 -35.79 21.15 -0.92
CA ARG A 445 -37.21 20.79 -1.11
C ARG A 445 -37.63 19.57 -0.27
N GLY A 446 -36.73 18.99 0.52
CA GLY A 446 -37.00 17.86 1.41
C GLY A 446 -36.95 16.48 0.72
N LYS A 447 -36.46 16.39 -0.53
CA LYS A 447 -36.21 15.10 -1.19
C LYS A 447 -34.86 14.52 -0.76
N PRO A 448 -34.69 13.19 -0.72
CA PRO A 448 -33.38 12.58 -0.50
C PRO A 448 -32.36 13.11 -1.51
N LEU A 449 -31.14 13.40 -1.04
CA LEU A 449 -30.05 13.81 -1.93
C LEU A 449 -29.70 12.67 -2.90
N LYS A 450 -29.42 13.02 -4.17
CA LYS A 450 -28.98 12.05 -5.18
C LYS A 450 -27.70 11.36 -4.73
N GLU A 451 -27.60 10.07 -5.03
CA GLU A 451 -26.40 9.27 -4.76
C GLU A 451 -25.17 9.93 -5.41
N GLY A 452 -24.07 10.04 -4.66
CA GLY A 452 -22.85 10.74 -5.10
C GLY A 452 -22.80 12.25 -4.81
N THR A 453 -23.84 12.87 -4.24
CA THR A 453 -23.78 14.32 -3.91
C THR A 453 -22.80 14.60 -2.77
N VAL A 454 -21.73 15.37 -3.06
CA VAL A 454 -20.70 15.75 -2.08
C VAL A 454 -21.00 17.13 -1.48
N ILE A 455 -21.27 17.18 -0.17
CA ILE A 455 -21.44 18.44 0.58
C ILE A 455 -20.05 18.94 1.00
N ARG A 456 -19.63 20.12 0.51
CA ARG A 456 -18.31 20.71 0.77
C ARG A 456 -18.41 21.92 1.72
N GLY A 457 -17.27 22.34 2.26
CA GLY A 457 -17.14 23.59 3.03
C GLY A 457 -17.70 24.79 2.24
N GLY A 458 -18.38 25.69 2.94
CA GLY A 458 -19.11 26.83 2.33
C GLY A 458 -20.56 26.53 1.93
N SER A 459 -21.02 25.28 2.03
CA SER A 459 -22.43 24.95 1.79
C SER A 459 -23.33 25.46 2.93
N LYS A 460 -24.46 26.08 2.59
CA LYS A 460 -25.46 26.47 3.60
C LYS A 460 -26.34 25.27 3.92
N ILE A 461 -26.30 24.82 5.16
CA ILE A 461 -27.05 23.67 5.65
C ILE A 461 -27.94 24.06 6.83
N ARG A 462 -29.04 23.33 7.00
CA ARG A 462 -29.83 23.30 8.23
C ARG A 462 -29.70 21.93 8.86
N ILE A 463 -29.40 21.90 10.15
CA ILE A 463 -29.21 20.67 10.91
C ILE A 463 -30.35 20.54 11.91
N ALA A 464 -30.99 19.38 11.95
CA ALA A 464 -31.90 18.97 13.01
C ALA A 464 -31.28 17.80 13.75
N GLY A 465 -31.36 17.82 15.08
CA GLY A 465 -30.70 16.83 15.91
C GLY A 465 -30.91 17.08 17.39
N VAL A 466 -30.15 16.36 18.21
CA VAL A 466 -30.25 16.38 19.67
C VAL A 466 -28.94 16.85 20.28
N ILE A 467 -29.04 17.71 21.30
CA ILE A 467 -27.92 18.04 22.20
C ILE A 467 -27.90 16.95 23.29
N ALA A 468 -26.90 16.06 23.25
CA ALA A 468 -26.83 14.90 24.13
C ALA A 468 -25.70 15.04 25.15
N ALA A 469 -26.04 14.97 26.44
CA ALA A 469 -25.07 14.80 27.50
C ALA A 469 -24.56 13.35 27.54
N TRP A 470 -23.27 13.15 27.82
CA TRP A 470 -22.66 11.83 27.93
C TRP A 470 -21.60 11.80 29.03
N GLU A 471 -21.45 10.62 29.64
CA GLU A 471 -20.38 10.32 30.60
C GLU A 471 -19.77 8.96 30.25
N LYS A 472 -18.44 8.92 30.08
CA LYS A 472 -17.67 7.71 29.76
C LYS A 472 -16.45 7.64 30.67
N GLY A 473 -16.56 6.86 31.75
CA GLY A 473 -15.54 6.80 32.79
C GLY A 473 -15.40 8.16 33.49
N ALA A 474 -14.19 8.70 33.57
CA ALA A 474 -13.94 10.01 34.18
C ALA A 474 -14.25 11.22 33.27
N LYS A 475 -14.55 10.99 31.98
CA LYS A 475 -14.81 12.04 30.98
C LYS A 475 -16.32 12.27 30.85
N ARG A 476 -16.72 13.55 30.87
CA ARG A 476 -18.10 14.00 30.73
C ARG A 476 -18.18 15.14 29.72
N GLY A 477 -19.28 15.26 29.00
CA GLY A 477 -19.42 16.31 28.02
C GLY A 477 -20.78 16.34 27.36
N VAL A 478 -20.93 17.29 26.45
CA VAL A 478 -22.08 17.43 25.57
C VAL A 478 -21.64 17.17 24.14
N SER A 479 -22.47 16.48 23.37
CA SER A 479 -22.26 16.21 21.94
C SER A 479 -23.49 16.66 21.15
N LEU A 480 -23.26 17.17 19.93
CA LEU A 480 -24.34 17.50 19.00
C LEU A 480 -24.57 16.32 18.06
N TRP A 481 -25.73 15.69 18.12
CA TRP A 481 -26.07 14.52 17.30
C TRP A 481 -26.99 14.94 16.16
N PRO A 482 -26.51 15.03 14.92
CA PRO A 482 -27.37 15.29 13.78
C PRO A 482 -28.25 14.07 13.48
N ASP A 483 -29.56 14.29 13.35
CA ASP A 483 -30.54 13.29 12.89
C ASP A 483 -30.94 13.52 11.43
N ALA A 484 -31.03 14.79 11.01
CA ALA A 484 -31.28 15.18 9.63
C ALA A 484 -30.49 16.43 9.26
N VAL A 485 -29.97 16.45 8.03
CA VAL A 485 -29.29 17.61 7.45
C VAL A 485 -30.01 17.96 6.14
N ARG A 486 -30.43 19.22 6.04
CA ARG A 486 -31.03 19.79 4.84
C ARG A 486 -30.04 20.74 4.19
N VAL A 487 -29.69 20.48 2.93
CA VAL A 487 -28.80 21.35 2.18
C VAL A 487 -29.62 22.45 1.51
N ILE A 488 -29.43 23.69 1.96
CA ILE A 488 -30.16 24.85 1.46
C ILE A 488 -29.48 25.40 0.21
N LYS A 489 -28.15 25.48 0.24
CA LYS A 489 -27.32 25.86 -0.90
C LYS A 489 -26.06 25.01 -0.87
N LEU A 490 -25.81 24.23 -1.92
CA LEU A 490 -24.51 23.61 -2.12
C LEU A 490 -23.51 24.69 -2.47
N SER A 491 -22.31 24.62 -1.89
CA SER A 491 -21.17 25.37 -2.41
C SER A 491 -20.90 24.87 -3.83
N GLU A 492 -20.76 25.79 -4.78
CA GLU A 492 -20.40 25.42 -6.15
C GLU A 492 -19.00 24.79 -6.11
N GLY A 493 -18.88 23.58 -6.65
CA GLY A 493 -17.58 23.01 -6.96
C GLY A 493 -16.94 23.81 -8.09
N PHE A 494 -15.63 23.68 -8.25
CA PHE A 494 -14.94 24.11 -9.46
C PHE A 494 -15.63 23.48 -10.68
N ASP A 495 -16.31 24.30 -11.46
CA ASP A 495 -16.81 23.93 -12.78
C ASP A 495 -15.64 24.07 -13.76
N ALA A 496 -15.12 22.92 -14.20
CA ALA A 496 -14.01 22.89 -15.13
C ALA A 496 -14.36 23.63 -16.44
N ASN A 497 -15.62 23.62 -16.86
CA ASN A 497 -16.04 24.30 -18.09
C ASN A 497 -16.10 25.81 -17.93
N ALA A 498 -16.50 26.31 -16.75
CA ALA A 498 -16.47 27.76 -16.45
C ALA A 498 -15.04 28.34 -16.45
N ALA A 499 -14.01 27.51 -16.24
CA ALA A 499 -12.61 27.91 -16.29
C ALA A 499 -12.05 28.09 -17.72
N PHE A 500 -12.71 27.53 -18.74
CA PHE A 500 -12.32 27.64 -20.14
C PHE A 500 -13.04 28.76 -20.91
N GLY A 501 -13.95 29.48 -20.24
CA GLY A 501 -14.79 30.50 -20.90
C GLY A 501 -16.03 29.90 -21.56
N ALA A 502 -16.77 30.72 -22.32
CA ALA A 502 -17.95 30.26 -23.04
C ALA A 502 -17.55 29.22 -24.10
N ALA A 503 -18.42 28.25 -24.38
CA ALA A 503 -18.20 27.25 -25.41
C ALA A 503 -17.80 27.92 -26.75
N GLU A 504 -16.68 27.50 -27.32
CA GLU A 504 -16.23 27.87 -28.65
C GLU A 504 -16.73 26.83 -29.65
N ASP A 505 -17.10 27.26 -30.86
CA ASP A 505 -17.49 26.36 -31.96
C ASP A 505 -16.27 25.55 -32.40
N GLY A 506 -16.06 24.42 -31.73
CA GLY A 506 -15.05 23.43 -32.01
C GLY A 506 -15.69 22.06 -32.16
N PHE A 507 -14.84 21.07 -32.44
CA PHE A 507 -15.21 19.68 -32.73
C PHE A 507 -16.36 19.17 -31.84
N ASN A 508 -17.51 18.92 -32.46
CA ASN A 508 -18.62 18.24 -31.85
C ASN A 508 -18.50 16.74 -32.17
N ALA A 509 -18.48 15.90 -31.14
CA ALA A 509 -18.28 14.46 -31.29
C ALA A 509 -19.43 13.79 -32.08
N ASP A 510 -20.59 14.43 -32.13
CA ASP A 510 -21.75 13.96 -32.90
C ASP A 510 -21.60 14.22 -34.41
N ASP A 511 -20.66 15.09 -34.83
CA ASP A 511 -20.39 15.40 -36.25
C ASP A 511 -19.36 14.42 -36.88
N TYR A 512 -18.91 13.42 -36.13
CA TYR A 512 -17.95 12.42 -36.59
C TYR A 512 -18.67 11.13 -37.00
N GLU A 513 -19.05 11.02 -38.27
CA GLU A 513 -19.45 9.72 -38.84
C GLU A 513 -18.22 8.93 -39.36
N PRO A 514 -18.00 7.69 -38.90
CA PRO A 514 -16.89 6.88 -39.36
C PRO A 514 -17.16 6.37 -40.79
N THR A 515 -16.27 6.67 -41.74
CA THR A 515 -16.33 6.12 -43.10
C THR A 515 -16.13 4.60 -43.07
N ASN A 516 -17.18 3.85 -43.43
CA ASN A 516 -17.16 2.40 -43.58
C ASN A 516 -16.45 1.99 -44.88
N PHE A 517 -15.36 1.22 -44.76
CA PHE A 517 -14.82 0.42 -45.87
C PHE A 517 -15.47 -0.97 -45.86
N GLY A 518 -16.46 -1.14 -46.75
CA GLY A 518 -16.83 -2.37 -47.47
C GLY A 518 -17.23 -3.64 -46.70
N ASN A 519 -18.49 -4.07 -46.84
CA ASN A 519 -18.81 -5.35 -47.49
C ASN A 519 -20.30 -5.46 -47.89
N ASP A 520 -20.51 -5.79 -49.17
CA ASP A 520 -21.64 -6.40 -49.89
C ASP A 520 -22.96 -6.75 -49.17
N GLY A 521 -24.09 -6.36 -49.80
CA GLY A 521 -25.34 -7.12 -49.74
C GLY A 521 -26.66 -6.33 -49.73
N GLU A 522 -27.27 -6.23 -50.92
CA GLU A 522 -28.73 -6.25 -51.22
C GLU A 522 -29.66 -5.11 -50.71
N ASP A 523 -30.12 -4.34 -51.70
CA ASP A 523 -31.50 -3.90 -52.00
C ASP A 523 -32.48 -3.63 -50.84
N ALA A 524 -32.90 -2.37 -50.70
CA ALA A 524 -34.30 -1.97 -50.88
C ALA A 524 -34.48 -0.44 -50.77
N ASP A 525 -35.13 0.09 -51.80
CA ASP A 525 -35.68 1.44 -51.94
C ASP A 525 -36.52 1.91 -50.73
N ASN A 526 -36.40 3.19 -50.37
CA ASN A 526 -37.48 4.16 -50.54
C ASN A 526 -37.12 5.53 -49.94
N ASP A 527 -36.92 6.49 -50.83
CA ASP A 527 -37.62 7.78 -50.93
C ASP A 527 -38.26 8.38 -49.66
N ALA A 528 -37.82 9.61 -49.37
CA ALA A 528 -38.62 10.85 -49.33
C ALA A 528 -38.06 11.75 -48.19
N ASP A 529 -37.43 12.87 -48.54
CA ASP A 529 -38.07 14.20 -48.72
C ASP A 529 -38.70 14.69 -47.39
N ASP A 530 -38.51 15.91 -46.90
CA ASP A 530 -37.82 17.10 -47.38
C ASP A 530 -37.90 18.15 -46.26
N ALA A 531 -37.11 19.22 -46.44
CA ALA A 531 -37.27 20.58 -45.91
C ALA A 531 -36.92 20.84 -44.42
N GLU A 532 -35.82 21.54 -44.09
CA GLU A 532 -35.51 22.99 -44.31
C GLU A 532 -36.60 23.92 -43.77
N ALA A 533 -36.36 25.07 -43.13
CA ALA A 533 -35.20 25.79 -42.61
C ALA A 533 -35.80 26.99 -41.85
N GLY A 534 -35.04 27.67 -40.98
CA GLY A 534 -35.49 28.96 -40.45
C GLY A 534 -34.65 29.51 -39.30
N ASP A 535 -33.63 30.28 -39.68
CA ASP A 535 -32.76 31.13 -38.87
C ASP A 535 -33.49 31.97 -37.80
N ASP A 536 -32.86 32.14 -36.63
CA ASP A 536 -32.35 33.45 -36.22
C ASP A 536 -31.54 33.38 -34.91
N ALA A 537 -30.50 34.21 -34.87
CA ALA A 537 -29.35 34.09 -33.99
C ALA A 537 -29.38 34.95 -32.69
N PHE A 538 -28.49 34.54 -31.77
CA PHE A 538 -27.80 35.26 -30.67
C PHE A 538 -28.32 35.27 -29.20
N LYS A 539 -27.60 34.45 -28.41
CA LYS A 539 -26.98 34.62 -27.06
C LYS A 539 -27.75 35.31 -25.91
N LEU A 540 -28.00 34.52 -24.86
CA LEU A 540 -27.07 34.42 -23.70
C LEU A 540 -26.94 32.95 -23.27
#